data_AF-N6XB96-F1
#
_entry.id   AF-N6XB96-F1
#
_cell.length_a   1.000
_cell.length_b   1.000
_cell.length_c   1.000
_cell.angle_alpha   90.00
_cell.angle_beta   90.00
_cell.angle_gamma   90.00
#
_symmetry.space_group_name_H-M   'P 1'
#
loop_
_entity.id
_entity.type
_entity.pdbx_description
1 polymer ?
#
loop_
_entity_poly.entity_id
_entity_poly.type
_entity_poly.pdbx_seq_one_letter_code
_entity_poly.pdbx_strand_id
1 'polypeptide(L)'
;MNLLMDALGWLAEPTHWVGAASIPVRLLQHLGLTFGVVALAALIALPLGIMIGHTGRFRFLIVATSGAARAIPTLGVLTLAGLWFGIGLAAPVLALLVLAIPPMLTATYTGIDSADPRAVDAARAIGLKEWQIIRFVELPAARTLILGGLRSTTLQVLATATLAAYTADAGLGRYLYIGLKTRDYGQMIAGAILVVALALVLDGLWVLVSRAASRRAGDGEVSPPVGGGGTASPPVGGGGTASPPVGGGGTASSAAEARSEAAEPTLRPDTTHASVPGAGPSSLSPNADHEPAPTSGSVPTGVTHATNATARPA
;
A
#
# COMPACT_ATOMS: atom_id res chain seq x y z
N MET A 1 11.02 -15.25 26.90
CA MET A 1 11.01 -15.63 25.46
C MET A 1 11.39 -14.39 24.69
N ASN A 2 12.35 -14.48 23.77
CA ASN A 2 12.83 -13.32 23.01
C ASN A 2 12.50 -13.56 21.53
N LEU A 3 11.34 -13.08 21.10
CA LEU A 3 10.75 -13.37 19.79
C LEU A 3 11.69 -13.04 18.62
N LEU A 4 12.60 -12.07 18.79
CA LEU A 4 13.62 -11.75 17.78
C LEU A 4 14.71 -12.84 17.71
N MET A 5 15.13 -13.39 18.85
CA MET A 5 16.05 -14.53 18.90
C MET A 5 15.39 -15.80 18.36
N ASP A 6 14.11 -16.01 18.68
CA ASP A 6 13.33 -17.14 18.19
C ASP A 6 13.21 -17.09 16.65
N ALA A 7 12.97 -15.90 16.09
CA ALA A 7 12.97 -15.65 14.64
C ALA A 7 14.35 -15.79 13.98
N LEU A 8 15.42 -15.33 14.63
CA LEU A 8 16.79 -15.52 14.15
C LEU A 8 17.21 -17.00 14.17
N GLY A 9 16.76 -17.77 15.17
CA GLY A 9 16.93 -19.23 15.21
C GLY A 9 16.23 -19.92 14.04
N TRP A 10 14.98 -19.56 13.77
CA TRP A 10 14.23 -20.07 12.60
C TRP A 10 14.92 -19.76 11.27
N LEU A 11 15.48 -18.55 11.12
CA LEU A 11 16.26 -18.14 9.93
C LEU A 11 17.62 -18.84 9.83
N ALA A 12 18.24 -19.22 10.95
CA ALA A 12 19.52 -19.93 10.97
C ALA A 12 19.39 -21.43 10.65
N GLU A 13 18.18 -22.00 10.73
CA GLU A 13 17.96 -23.44 10.53
C GLU A 13 18.11 -23.84 9.05
N PRO A 14 19.07 -24.73 8.69
CA PRO A 14 19.35 -25.06 7.27
C PRO A 14 18.17 -25.69 6.52
N THR A 15 17.24 -26.31 7.25
CA THR A 15 16.00 -26.93 6.72
C THR A 15 15.13 -25.94 5.94
N HIS A 16 15.10 -24.66 6.34
CA HIS A 16 14.33 -23.62 5.66
C HIS A 16 14.99 -23.08 4.37
N TRP A 17 16.26 -23.40 4.13
CA TRP A 17 17.03 -22.93 2.96
C TRP A 17 17.07 -23.92 1.81
N VAL A 18 16.67 -25.19 2.01
CA VAL A 18 16.82 -26.28 1.04
C VAL A 18 15.46 -26.91 0.70
N GLY A 19 15.28 -27.35 -0.56
CA GLY A 19 14.10 -28.07 -1.03
C GLY A 19 12.96 -27.17 -1.54
N ALA A 20 11.84 -27.78 -1.93
CA ALA A 20 10.77 -27.14 -2.71
C ALA A 20 9.95 -26.07 -1.95
N ALA A 21 9.98 -26.06 -0.62
CA ALA A 21 9.29 -25.08 0.23
C ALA A 21 10.21 -23.97 0.79
N SER A 22 11.48 -23.95 0.37
CA SER A 22 12.55 -23.12 0.94
C SER A 22 12.41 -21.62 0.68
N ILE A 23 13.10 -20.84 1.51
CA ILE A 23 13.14 -19.38 1.46
C ILE A 23 13.49 -18.87 0.04
N PRO A 24 14.50 -19.38 -0.69
CA PRO A 24 14.80 -18.91 -2.06
C PRO A 24 13.66 -19.17 -3.06
N VAL A 25 12.96 -20.30 -2.96
CA VAL A 25 11.80 -20.60 -3.82
C VAL A 25 10.63 -19.66 -3.52
N ARG A 26 10.38 -19.39 -2.23
CA ARG A 26 9.34 -18.43 -1.82
C ARG A 26 9.71 -16.97 -2.16
N LEU A 27 10.99 -16.62 -2.13
CA LEU A 27 11.53 -15.34 -2.62
C LEU A 27 11.25 -15.17 -4.12
N LEU A 28 11.59 -16.17 -4.94
CA LEU A 28 11.36 -16.18 -6.38
C LEU A 28 9.87 -16.10 -6.75
N GLN A 29 8.99 -16.81 -6.04
CA GLN A 29 7.53 -16.68 -6.21
C GLN A 29 7.05 -15.26 -5.90
N HIS A 30 7.55 -14.66 -4.81
CA HIS A 30 7.14 -13.33 -4.37
C HIS A 30 7.60 -12.24 -5.36
N LEU A 31 8.84 -12.35 -5.87
CA LEU A 31 9.36 -11.49 -6.93
C LEU A 31 8.63 -11.67 -8.26
N GLY A 32 8.35 -12.92 -8.67
CA GLY A 32 7.63 -13.23 -9.91
C GLY A 32 6.22 -12.65 -9.91
N LEU A 33 5.48 -12.78 -8.80
CA LEU A 33 4.17 -12.14 -8.64
C LEU A 33 4.28 -10.61 -8.65
N THR A 34 5.23 -10.05 -7.90
CA THR A 34 5.43 -8.59 -7.80
C THR A 34 5.74 -7.98 -9.17
N PHE A 35 6.78 -8.48 -9.87
CA PHE A 35 7.16 -7.95 -11.17
C PHE A 35 6.13 -8.26 -12.27
N GLY A 36 5.44 -9.42 -12.20
CA GLY A 36 4.35 -9.74 -13.12
C GLY A 36 3.19 -8.74 -13.02
N VAL A 37 2.74 -8.42 -11.79
CA VAL A 37 1.70 -7.40 -11.56
C VAL A 37 2.20 -6.01 -11.94
N VAL A 38 3.44 -5.64 -11.59
CA VAL A 38 4.00 -4.33 -11.94
C VAL A 38 4.13 -4.15 -13.46
N ALA A 39 4.52 -5.19 -14.19
CA ALA A 39 4.59 -5.16 -15.66
C ALA A 39 3.20 -5.04 -16.30
N LEU A 40 2.20 -5.77 -15.79
CA LEU A 40 0.82 -5.67 -16.26
C LEU A 40 0.20 -4.30 -15.93
N ALA A 41 0.47 -3.77 -14.73
CA ALA A 41 0.08 -2.43 -14.33
C ALA A 41 0.75 -1.38 -15.23
N ALA A 42 2.03 -1.53 -15.58
CA ALA A 42 2.73 -0.62 -16.49
C ALA A 42 2.16 -0.64 -17.91
N LEU A 43 1.83 -1.83 -18.43
CA LEU A 43 1.23 -2.00 -19.75
C LEU A 43 -0.14 -1.28 -19.88
N ILE A 44 -0.85 -1.07 -18.77
CA ILE A 44 -2.13 -0.36 -18.72
C ILE A 44 -1.94 1.12 -18.34
N ALA A 45 -1.22 1.39 -17.25
CA ALA A 45 -1.11 2.71 -16.64
C ALA A 45 -0.17 3.67 -17.39
N LEU A 46 0.90 3.17 -18.03
CA LEU A 46 1.79 4.02 -18.82
C LEU A 46 1.09 4.63 -20.05
N PRO A 47 0.45 3.85 -20.96
CA PRO A 47 -0.19 4.45 -22.13
C PRO A 47 -1.39 5.34 -21.76
N LEU A 48 -2.19 4.96 -20.76
CA LEU A 48 -3.29 5.81 -20.27
C LEU A 48 -2.77 7.12 -19.64
N GLY A 49 -1.70 7.05 -18.83
CA GLY A 49 -1.10 8.21 -18.20
C GLY A 49 -0.47 9.17 -19.20
N ILE A 50 0.21 8.65 -20.23
CA ILE A 50 0.77 9.44 -21.33
C ILE A 50 -0.35 10.12 -22.13
N MET A 51 -1.36 9.36 -22.56
CA MET A 51 -2.48 9.90 -23.36
C MET A 51 -3.25 10.99 -22.61
N ILE A 52 -3.51 10.82 -21.32
CA ILE A 52 -4.24 11.79 -20.49
C ILE A 52 -3.37 13.01 -20.14
N GLY A 53 -2.07 12.81 -19.87
CA GLY A 53 -1.12 13.90 -19.66
C GLY A 53 -1.04 14.82 -20.87
N HIS A 54 -0.68 14.26 -22.02
CA HIS A 54 -0.53 14.99 -23.29
C HIS A 54 -1.82 15.72 -23.70
N THR A 55 -2.98 15.05 -23.61
CA THR A 55 -4.26 15.64 -24.03
C THR A 55 -4.80 16.65 -23.02
N GLY A 56 -4.33 16.64 -21.76
CA GLY A 56 -4.84 17.44 -20.64
C GLY A 56 -6.31 17.22 -20.27
N ARG A 57 -7.03 16.34 -20.99
CA ARG A 57 -8.44 15.99 -20.78
C ARG A 57 -8.52 14.81 -19.80
N PHE A 58 -9.53 14.81 -18.91
CA PHE A 58 -9.76 13.80 -17.87
C PHE A 58 -8.82 13.83 -16.64
N ARG A 59 -8.09 14.93 -16.40
CA ARG A 59 -7.30 15.14 -15.15
C ARG A 59 -8.08 14.82 -13.87
N PHE A 60 -9.30 15.36 -13.77
CA PHE A 60 -10.21 15.10 -12.64
C PHE A 60 -10.54 13.61 -12.49
N LEU A 61 -10.69 12.87 -13.59
CA LEU A 61 -11.00 11.44 -13.56
C LEU A 61 -9.80 10.63 -13.05
N ILE A 62 -8.56 10.96 -13.42
CA ILE A 62 -7.37 10.33 -12.81
C ILE A 62 -7.36 10.52 -11.30
N VAL A 63 -7.56 11.76 -10.82
CA VAL A 63 -7.53 12.04 -9.37
C VAL A 63 -8.67 11.33 -8.64
N ALA A 64 -9.90 11.41 -9.15
CA ALA A 64 -11.07 10.77 -8.56
C ALA A 64 -10.96 9.24 -8.56
N THR A 65 -10.62 8.62 -9.69
CA THR A 65 -10.49 7.16 -9.80
C THR A 65 -9.28 6.64 -9.03
N SER A 66 -8.15 7.36 -8.99
CA SER A 66 -6.97 6.95 -8.21
C SER A 66 -7.19 7.07 -6.71
N GLY A 67 -7.95 8.08 -6.26
CA GLY A 67 -8.40 8.20 -4.87
C GLY A 67 -9.40 7.09 -4.50
N ALA A 68 -10.45 6.91 -5.31
CA ALA A 68 -11.47 5.89 -5.08
C ALA A 68 -10.88 4.47 -5.06
N ALA A 69 -10.01 4.11 -6.02
CA ALA A 69 -9.37 2.80 -6.09
C ALA A 69 -8.46 2.51 -4.88
N ARG A 70 -7.85 3.54 -4.27
CA ARG A 70 -7.07 3.42 -3.03
C ARG A 70 -7.93 3.35 -1.76
N ALA A 71 -9.17 3.83 -1.82
CA ALA A 71 -10.12 3.70 -0.71
C ALA A 71 -10.73 2.29 -0.61
N ILE A 72 -10.62 1.45 -1.64
CA ILE A 72 -11.13 0.08 -1.62
C ILE A 72 -10.21 -0.79 -0.74
N PRO A 73 -10.71 -1.45 0.33
CA PRO A 73 -9.87 -2.30 1.18
C PRO A 73 -9.30 -3.49 0.40
N THR A 74 -7.98 -3.61 0.29
CA THR A 74 -7.32 -4.64 -0.56
C THR A 74 -7.68 -6.06 -0.15
N LEU A 75 -7.84 -6.33 1.16
CA LEU A 75 -8.33 -7.62 1.66
C LEU A 75 -9.77 -7.92 1.20
N GLY A 76 -10.62 -6.90 1.06
CA GLY A 76 -11.96 -7.03 0.51
C GLY A 76 -11.93 -7.40 -0.97
N VAL A 77 -11.12 -6.69 -1.78
CA VAL A 77 -10.93 -7.02 -3.21
C VAL A 77 -10.38 -8.44 -3.38
N LEU A 78 -9.37 -8.82 -2.58
CA LEU A 78 -8.77 -10.14 -2.60
C LEU A 78 -9.77 -11.25 -2.22
N THR A 79 -10.63 -11.01 -1.23
CA THR A 79 -11.64 -11.97 -0.79
C THR A 79 -12.74 -12.14 -1.84
N LEU A 80 -13.25 -11.04 -2.40
CA LEU A 80 -14.25 -11.07 -3.47
C LEU A 80 -13.70 -11.75 -4.73
N ALA A 81 -12.46 -11.44 -5.13
CA ALA A 81 -11.80 -12.09 -6.25
C ALA A 81 -11.53 -13.58 -5.97
N GLY A 82 -11.17 -13.95 -4.74
CA GLY A 82 -11.01 -15.36 -4.33
C GLY A 82 -12.32 -16.14 -4.34
N LEU A 83 -13.44 -15.50 -4.05
CA LEU A 83 -14.78 -16.10 -4.14
C LEU A 83 -15.24 -16.27 -5.60
N TRP A 84 -14.82 -15.37 -6.50
CA TRP A 84 -15.19 -15.39 -7.92
C TRP A 84 -14.31 -16.31 -8.79
N PHE A 85 -12.99 -16.31 -8.56
CA PHE A 85 -12.01 -17.07 -9.34
C PHE A 85 -11.50 -18.34 -8.63
N GLY A 86 -11.86 -18.55 -7.37
CA GLY A 86 -11.39 -19.67 -6.55
C GLY A 86 -9.97 -19.49 -6.00
N ILE A 87 -9.42 -20.59 -5.48
CA ILE A 87 -8.07 -20.67 -4.92
C ILE A 87 -7.05 -20.65 -6.07
N GLY A 88 -6.13 -19.70 -6.05
CA GLY A 88 -5.09 -19.54 -7.07
C GLY A 88 -4.63 -18.10 -7.27
N LEU A 89 -3.64 -17.91 -8.15
CA LEU A 89 -2.97 -16.62 -8.39
C LEU A 89 -3.87 -15.54 -9.01
N ALA A 90 -5.01 -15.89 -9.60
CA ALA A 90 -5.92 -14.93 -10.23
C ALA A 90 -6.42 -13.85 -9.25
N ALA A 91 -6.82 -14.24 -8.04
CA ALA A 91 -7.35 -13.31 -7.05
C ALA A 91 -6.28 -12.33 -6.50
N PRO A 92 -5.06 -12.76 -6.11
CA PRO A 92 -3.96 -11.85 -5.81
C PRO A 92 -3.58 -10.94 -6.96
N VAL A 93 -3.47 -11.46 -8.19
CA VAL A 93 -3.10 -10.66 -9.36
C VAL A 93 -4.12 -9.55 -9.61
N LEU A 94 -5.43 -9.84 -9.54
CA LEU A 94 -6.48 -8.83 -9.68
C LEU A 94 -6.40 -7.75 -8.57
N ALA A 95 -6.33 -8.16 -7.31
CA ALA A 95 -6.33 -7.24 -6.17
C ALA A 95 -5.07 -6.34 -6.15
N LEU A 96 -3.90 -6.90 -6.47
CA LEU A 96 -2.66 -6.14 -6.57
C LEU A 96 -2.66 -5.23 -7.79
N LEU A 97 -3.22 -5.64 -8.94
CA LEU A 97 -3.31 -4.82 -10.16
C LEU A 97 -4.19 -3.58 -9.95
N VAL A 98 -5.36 -3.74 -9.31
CA VAL A 98 -6.26 -2.63 -8.95
C VAL A 98 -5.56 -1.61 -8.05
N LEU A 99 -4.70 -2.06 -7.13
CA LEU A 99 -3.92 -1.19 -6.24
C LEU A 99 -2.67 -0.58 -6.93
N ALA A 100 -2.11 -1.26 -7.94
CA ALA A 100 -0.90 -0.86 -8.65
C ALA A 100 -1.13 0.19 -9.74
N ILE A 101 -2.29 0.19 -10.40
CA ILE A 101 -2.60 1.16 -11.45
C ILE A 101 -2.63 2.61 -10.92
N PRO A 102 -3.31 2.95 -9.80
CA PRO A 102 -3.37 4.32 -9.27
C PRO A 102 -2.03 5.06 -9.07
N PRO A 103 -1.03 4.53 -8.33
CA PRO A 103 0.26 5.22 -8.18
C PRO A 103 0.98 5.41 -9.51
N MET A 104 1.00 4.39 -10.37
CA MET A 104 1.75 4.42 -11.62
C MET A 104 1.10 5.32 -12.67
N LEU A 105 -0.23 5.30 -12.76
CA LEU A 105 -1.03 6.17 -13.62
C LEU A 105 -0.84 7.63 -13.21
N THR A 106 -0.97 7.93 -11.91
CA THR A 106 -0.79 9.29 -11.37
C THR A 106 0.61 9.82 -11.66
N ALA A 107 1.66 9.04 -11.38
CA ALA A 107 3.04 9.46 -11.59
C ALA A 107 3.43 9.60 -13.07
N THR A 108 2.78 8.86 -13.96
CA THR A 108 2.98 9.01 -15.41
C THR A 108 2.26 10.25 -15.94
N TYR A 109 1.02 10.46 -15.51
CA TYR A 109 0.26 11.67 -15.81
C TYR A 109 1.00 12.93 -15.33
N THR A 110 1.40 13.01 -14.06
CA THR A 110 2.14 14.18 -13.54
C THR A 110 3.55 14.29 -14.13
N GLY A 111 4.15 13.18 -14.56
CA GLY A 111 5.39 13.19 -15.34
C GLY A 111 5.23 13.96 -16.66
N ILE A 112 4.23 13.61 -17.46
CA ILE A 112 4.00 14.23 -18.78
C ILE A 112 3.49 15.67 -18.62
N ASP A 113 2.61 15.92 -17.66
CA ASP A 113 2.07 17.25 -17.30
C ASP A 113 3.12 18.18 -16.64
N SER A 114 4.35 17.71 -16.41
CA SER A 114 5.48 18.53 -15.91
C SER A 114 6.38 19.10 -17.01
N ALA A 115 6.14 18.76 -18.28
CA ALA A 115 6.86 19.34 -19.40
C ALA A 115 6.50 20.83 -19.57
N ASP A 116 7.49 21.69 -19.86
CA ASP A 116 7.25 23.13 -20.07
C ASP A 116 6.31 23.33 -21.29
N PRO A 117 5.12 23.95 -21.12
CA PRO A 117 4.23 24.27 -22.23
C PRO A 117 4.92 25.06 -23.35
N ARG A 118 5.90 25.91 -23.03
CA ARG A 118 6.67 26.67 -24.03
C ARG A 118 7.54 25.76 -24.90
N ALA A 119 8.08 24.69 -24.35
CA ALA A 119 8.85 23.70 -25.10
C ALA A 119 7.93 22.86 -26.01
N VAL A 120 6.73 22.54 -25.53
CA VAL A 120 5.66 21.87 -26.32
C VAL A 120 5.17 22.77 -27.47
N ASP A 121 4.90 24.04 -27.20
CA ASP A 121 4.47 25.02 -28.21
C ASP A 121 5.57 25.33 -29.23
N ALA A 122 6.83 25.45 -28.79
CA ALA A 122 7.98 25.60 -29.70
C ALA A 122 8.16 24.36 -30.59
N ALA A 123 8.01 23.15 -30.04
CA ALA A 123 8.06 21.90 -30.79
C ALA A 123 6.93 21.81 -31.84
N ARG A 124 5.72 22.24 -31.47
CA ARG A 124 4.56 22.37 -32.37
C ARG A 124 4.82 23.40 -33.48
N ALA A 125 5.43 24.54 -33.14
CA ALA A 125 5.75 25.61 -34.10
C ALA A 125 6.79 25.21 -35.16
N ILE A 126 7.74 24.33 -34.82
CA ILE A 126 8.69 23.75 -35.79
C ILE A 126 8.12 22.52 -36.55
N GLY A 127 6.82 22.24 -36.42
CA GLY A 127 6.11 21.23 -37.21
C GLY A 127 6.23 19.79 -36.71
N LEU A 128 6.62 19.56 -35.46
CA LEU A 128 6.60 18.21 -34.87
C LEU A 128 5.15 17.72 -34.67
N LYS A 129 4.87 16.48 -35.06
CA LYS A 129 3.58 15.82 -34.80
C LYS A 129 3.47 15.45 -33.32
N GLU A 130 2.25 15.33 -32.80
CA GLU A 130 1.97 15.00 -31.39
C GLU A 130 2.81 13.82 -30.85
N TRP A 131 2.90 12.72 -31.58
CA TRP A 131 3.71 11.56 -31.18
C TRP A 131 5.22 11.84 -31.10
N GLN A 132 5.71 12.81 -31.88
CA GLN A 132 7.09 13.29 -31.81
C GLN A 132 7.27 14.23 -30.61
N ILE A 133 6.30 15.10 -30.31
CA ILE A 133 6.29 15.94 -29.10
C ILE A 133 6.32 15.06 -27.84
N ILE A 134 5.43 14.07 -27.74
CA ILE A 134 5.43 13.07 -26.68
C ILE A 134 6.81 12.42 -26.55
N ARG A 135 7.38 11.91 -27.66
CA ARG A 135 8.64 11.14 -27.64
C ARG A 135 9.90 11.97 -27.33
N PHE A 136 9.96 13.23 -27.78
CA PHE A 136 11.18 14.05 -27.74
C PHE A 136 11.14 15.22 -26.75
N VAL A 137 9.96 15.64 -26.26
CA VAL A 137 9.80 16.74 -25.29
C VAL A 137 9.25 16.20 -23.97
N GLU A 138 8.09 15.56 -24.00
CA GLU A 138 7.35 15.19 -22.78
C GLU A 138 7.98 13.99 -22.07
N LEU A 139 8.24 12.88 -22.78
CA LEU A 139 8.77 11.66 -22.19
C LEU A 139 10.19 11.84 -21.59
N PRO A 140 11.10 12.63 -22.20
CA PRO A 140 12.38 12.99 -21.58
C PRO A 140 12.27 13.85 -20.32
N ALA A 141 11.27 14.74 -20.21
CA ALA A 141 10.98 15.47 -18.97
C ALA A 141 10.38 14.54 -17.90
N ALA A 142 9.36 13.76 -18.29
CA ALA A 142 8.61 12.84 -17.44
C ALA A 142 9.45 11.71 -16.82
N ARG A 143 10.61 11.37 -17.40
CA ARG A 143 11.45 10.21 -17.04
C ARG A 143 11.65 10.03 -15.53
N THR A 144 11.91 11.12 -14.80
CA THR A 144 12.25 11.07 -13.37
C THR A 144 11.01 10.74 -12.52
N LEU A 145 9.86 11.31 -12.90
CA LEU A 145 8.57 11.09 -12.25
C LEU A 145 8.02 9.69 -12.55
N ILE A 146 8.15 9.23 -13.81
CA ILE A 146 7.78 7.85 -14.21
C ILE A 146 8.63 6.82 -13.44
N LEU A 147 9.95 7.01 -13.36
CA LEU A 147 10.84 6.12 -12.60
C LEU A 147 10.52 6.13 -11.09
N GLY A 148 10.22 7.30 -10.52
CA GLY A 148 9.77 7.43 -9.14
C GLY A 148 8.44 6.71 -8.87
N GLY A 149 7.48 6.83 -9.79
CA GLY A 149 6.20 6.13 -9.77
C GLY A 149 6.35 4.61 -9.87
N LEU A 150 7.25 4.14 -10.74
CA LEU A 150 7.52 2.72 -10.93
C LEU A 150 8.21 2.11 -9.69
N ARG A 151 9.18 2.81 -9.08
CA ARG A 151 9.77 2.46 -7.77
C ARG A 151 8.70 2.38 -6.69
N SER A 152 7.91 3.44 -6.51
CA SER A 152 6.86 3.51 -5.48
C SER A 152 5.82 2.39 -5.64
N THR A 153 5.35 2.15 -6.87
CA THR A 153 4.41 1.07 -7.19
C THR A 153 5.02 -0.30 -6.93
N THR A 154 6.30 -0.52 -7.28
CA THR A 154 6.99 -1.80 -7.03
C THR A 154 7.03 -2.13 -5.53
N LEU A 155 7.39 -1.16 -4.69
CA LEU A 155 7.46 -1.35 -3.23
C LEU A 155 6.06 -1.55 -2.61
N GLN A 156 5.07 -0.80 -3.08
CA GLN A 156 3.67 -0.95 -2.66
C GLN A 156 3.12 -2.34 -2.98
N VAL A 157 3.34 -2.82 -4.21
CA VAL A 157 2.94 -4.17 -4.65
C VAL A 157 3.71 -5.24 -3.89
N LEU A 158 5.03 -5.10 -3.72
CA LEU A 158 5.86 -6.04 -2.98
C LEU A 158 5.36 -6.25 -1.54
N ALA A 159 5.13 -5.17 -0.80
CA ALA A 159 4.61 -5.25 0.57
C ALA A 159 3.23 -5.91 0.61
N THR A 160 2.34 -5.51 -0.30
CA THR A 160 0.95 -6.00 -0.37
C THR A 160 0.86 -7.44 -0.90
N ALA A 161 1.83 -7.90 -1.69
CA ALA A 161 1.90 -9.26 -2.22
C ALA A 161 2.06 -10.34 -1.13
N THR A 162 2.36 -9.94 0.11
CA THR A 162 2.26 -10.84 1.28
C THR A 162 0.85 -11.41 1.46
N LEU A 163 -0.19 -10.65 1.06
CA LEU A 163 -1.58 -11.11 1.13
C LEU A 163 -1.88 -12.26 0.14
N ALA A 164 -1.06 -12.46 -0.90
CA ALA A 164 -1.24 -13.56 -1.87
C ALA A 164 -1.21 -14.95 -1.23
N ALA A 165 -0.59 -15.08 -0.05
CA ALA A 165 -0.57 -16.31 0.72
C ALA A 165 -1.97 -16.77 1.18
N TYR A 166 -2.94 -15.86 1.36
CA TYR A 166 -4.29 -16.18 1.82
C TYR A 166 -5.09 -16.99 0.80
N THR A 167 -4.84 -16.80 -0.50
CA THR A 167 -5.67 -17.38 -1.59
C THR A 167 -4.89 -18.16 -2.65
N ALA A 168 -3.55 -18.03 -2.71
CA ALA A 168 -2.71 -18.72 -3.71
C ALA A 168 -1.52 -19.48 -3.11
N ASP A 169 -1.39 -19.52 -1.77
CA ASP A 169 -0.25 -20.09 -1.04
C ASP A 169 1.15 -19.58 -1.47
N ALA A 170 1.21 -18.40 -2.10
CA ALA A 170 2.39 -17.95 -2.84
C ALA A 170 3.26 -16.95 -2.07
N GLY A 171 4.58 -17.02 -2.32
CA GLY A 171 5.56 -16.02 -1.88
C GLY A 171 5.92 -16.07 -0.39
N LEU A 172 6.64 -15.05 0.07
CA LEU A 172 7.10 -14.92 1.47
C LEU A 172 5.96 -14.77 2.49
N GLY A 173 4.81 -14.25 2.05
CA GLY A 173 3.62 -14.06 2.89
C GLY A 173 3.14 -15.34 3.58
N ARG A 174 3.46 -16.52 3.04
CA ARG A 174 3.10 -17.80 3.65
C ARG A 174 3.73 -17.99 5.03
N TYR A 175 4.94 -17.48 5.27
CA TYR A 175 5.55 -17.57 6.61
C TYR A 175 4.81 -16.73 7.65
N LEU A 176 4.31 -15.55 7.27
CA LEU A 176 3.44 -14.73 8.12
C LEU A 176 2.11 -15.45 8.39
N TYR A 177 1.49 -16.01 7.35
CA TYR A 177 0.18 -16.66 7.45
C TYR A 177 0.22 -17.98 8.25
N ILE A 178 1.24 -18.83 8.06
CA ILE A 178 1.42 -20.03 8.89
C ILE A 178 1.71 -19.63 10.34
N GLY A 179 2.70 -18.77 10.57
CA GLY A 179 3.10 -18.38 11.94
C GLY A 179 1.95 -17.77 12.74
N LEU A 180 1.12 -16.94 12.11
CA LEU A 180 -0.12 -16.42 12.72
C LEU A 180 -1.14 -17.54 13.03
N LYS A 181 -1.30 -18.52 12.13
CA LYS A 181 -2.25 -19.64 12.28
C LYS A 181 -1.80 -20.67 13.32
N THR A 182 -0.50 -20.93 13.44
CA THR A 182 0.09 -21.86 14.43
C THR A 182 0.38 -21.19 15.77
N ARG A 183 0.38 -19.86 15.82
CA ARG A 183 0.94 -19.01 16.89
C ARG A 183 2.47 -19.14 17.05
N ASP A 184 3.16 -19.61 16.00
CA ASP A 184 4.61 -19.47 15.88
C ASP A 184 4.96 -18.04 15.44
N TYR A 185 5.10 -17.17 16.44
CA TYR A 185 5.53 -15.79 16.23
C TYR A 185 7.00 -15.68 15.78
N GLY A 186 7.84 -16.69 16.02
CA GLY A 186 9.21 -16.75 15.53
C GLY A 186 9.24 -16.86 14.00
N GLN A 187 8.51 -17.84 13.44
CA GLN A 187 8.30 -17.98 12.00
C GLN A 187 7.63 -16.73 11.38
N MET A 188 6.63 -16.16 12.06
CA MET A 188 5.92 -14.96 11.57
C MET A 188 6.89 -13.76 11.44
N ILE A 189 7.72 -13.51 12.46
CA ILE A 189 8.69 -12.42 12.48
C ILE A 189 9.83 -12.69 11.50
N ALA A 190 10.31 -13.93 11.39
CA ALA A 190 11.31 -14.32 10.40
C ALA A 190 10.83 -14.04 8.96
N GLY A 191 9.57 -14.40 8.65
CA GLY A 191 8.94 -14.08 7.38
C GLY A 191 8.84 -12.56 7.13
N ALA A 192 8.50 -11.78 8.15
CA ALA A 192 8.45 -10.32 8.05
C ALA A 192 9.85 -9.70 7.80
N ILE A 193 10.88 -10.20 8.48
CA ILE A 193 12.29 -9.80 8.25
C ILE A 193 12.70 -10.08 6.81
N LEU A 194 12.35 -11.24 6.23
CA LEU A 194 12.63 -11.56 4.83
C LEU A 194 11.94 -10.60 3.85
N VAL A 195 10.68 -10.21 4.11
CA VAL A 195 9.95 -9.24 3.28
C VAL A 195 10.59 -7.84 3.38
N VAL A 196 10.96 -7.40 4.58
CA VAL A 196 11.63 -6.10 4.79
C VAL A 196 13.01 -6.08 4.14
N ALA A 197 13.81 -7.13 4.29
CA ALA A 197 15.11 -7.26 3.64
C ALA A 197 14.99 -7.21 2.10
N LEU A 198 14.00 -7.92 1.53
CA LEU A 198 13.73 -7.88 0.10
C LEU A 198 13.30 -6.49 -0.39
N ALA A 199 12.48 -5.78 0.39
CA ALA A 199 12.08 -4.41 0.09
C ALA A 199 13.27 -3.44 0.10
N LEU A 200 14.16 -3.52 1.09
CA LEU A 200 15.36 -2.69 1.18
C LEU A 200 16.37 -2.99 0.06
N VAL A 201 16.54 -4.25 -0.32
CA VAL A 201 17.39 -4.65 -1.46
C VAL A 201 16.85 -4.10 -2.78
N LEU A 202 15.54 -4.21 -3.02
CA LEU A 202 14.90 -3.66 -4.23
C LEU A 202 14.92 -2.13 -4.24
N ASP A 203 14.74 -1.48 -3.09
CA ASP A 203 14.82 -0.02 -3.00
C ASP A 203 16.24 0.51 -3.27
N GLY A 204 17.25 -0.14 -2.68
CA GLY A 204 18.66 0.15 -2.96
C GLY A 204 19.01 -0.03 -4.44
N LEU A 205 18.50 -1.08 -5.09
CA LEU A 205 18.66 -1.30 -6.52
C LEU A 205 17.99 -0.20 -7.35
N TRP A 206 16.79 0.26 -6.97
CA TRP A 206 16.14 1.42 -7.60
C TRP A 206 16.92 2.72 -7.44
N VAL A 207 17.58 2.94 -6.29
CA VAL A 207 18.48 4.10 -6.07
C VAL A 207 19.73 4.02 -6.96
N LEU A 208 20.27 2.83 -7.22
CA LEU A 208 21.38 2.65 -8.17
C LEU A 208 20.94 2.91 -9.62
N VAL A 209 19.80 2.36 -10.05
CA VAL A 209 19.24 2.54 -11.41
C VAL A 209 18.91 4.01 -11.69
N SER A 210 18.24 4.69 -10.75
CA SER A 210 17.91 6.11 -10.90
C SER A 210 19.15 7.01 -10.92
N ARG A 211 20.18 6.74 -10.10
CA ARG A 211 21.47 7.43 -10.17
C ARG A 211 22.20 7.23 -11.50
N ALA A 212 22.10 6.04 -12.11
CA ALA A 212 22.65 5.79 -13.44
C ALA A 212 21.89 6.53 -14.55
N ALA A 213 20.55 6.62 -14.44
CA ALA A 213 19.71 7.37 -15.37
C ALA A 213 19.98 8.89 -15.32
N SER A 214 20.05 9.48 -14.13
CA SER A 214 20.28 10.92 -13.98
C SER A 214 21.67 11.38 -14.42
N ARG A 215 22.70 10.53 -14.35
CA ARG A 215 24.04 10.87 -14.85
C ARG A 215 24.05 11.20 -16.34
N ARG A 216 23.31 10.44 -17.15
CA ARG A 216 23.19 10.65 -18.62
C ARG A 216 22.33 11.86 -19.01
N ALA A 217 21.83 12.63 -18.05
CA ALA A 217 21.01 13.81 -18.31
C ALA A 217 21.81 15.12 -18.26
N GLY A 218 22.87 15.19 -17.43
CA GLY A 218 23.67 16.40 -17.26
C GLY A 218 24.58 16.72 -18.45
N ASP A 219 24.88 15.73 -19.29
CA ASP A 219 25.75 15.87 -20.47
C ASP A 219 25.16 16.77 -21.58
N GLY A 220 23.91 17.22 -21.43
CA GLY A 220 23.18 18.04 -22.42
C GLY A 220 22.90 19.49 -22.01
N GLU A 221 23.21 19.90 -20.78
CA GLU A 221 23.01 21.30 -20.34
C GLU A 221 24.16 22.18 -20.84
N VAL A 222 23.99 22.72 -22.05
CA VAL A 222 24.84 23.82 -22.55
C VAL A 222 24.60 25.03 -21.66
N SER A 223 25.51 25.24 -20.70
CA SER A 223 25.53 26.44 -19.86
C SER A 223 25.45 27.69 -20.74
N PRO A 224 24.47 28.59 -20.54
CA PRO A 224 24.42 29.83 -21.29
C PRO A 224 25.70 30.63 -20.99
N PRO A 225 26.29 31.30 -22.00
CA PRO A 225 27.47 32.12 -21.76
C PRO A 225 27.12 33.22 -20.76
N VAL A 226 27.78 33.20 -19.60
CA VAL A 226 27.65 34.23 -18.57
C VAL A 226 28.21 35.53 -19.16
N GLY A 227 27.31 36.38 -19.66
CA GLY A 227 27.66 37.63 -20.32
C GLY A 227 28.36 38.57 -19.36
N GLY A 228 29.67 38.71 -19.51
CA GLY A 228 30.48 39.64 -18.74
C GLY A 228 30.19 41.10 -19.12
N GLY A 229 29.32 41.75 -18.35
CA GLY A 229 28.99 43.17 -18.47
C GLY A 229 27.66 43.48 -17.79
N GLY A 230 27.46 44.62 -17.12
CA GLY A 230 28.39 45.72 -16.91
C GLY A 230 27.62 47.02 -16.67
N THR A 231 27.57 47.47 -15.42
CA THR A 231 27.14 48.81 -14.96
C THR A 231 25.82 49.40 -15.51
N ALA A 232 24.80 49.54 -14.64
CA ALA A 232 24.16 50.83 -14.36
C ALA A 232 23.07 50.70 -13.28
N SER A 233 23.28 51.29 -12.10
CA SER A 233 22.19 51.59 -11.16
C SER A 233 21.66 53.00 -11.46
N PRO A 234 20.34 53.23 -11.60
CA PRO A 234 19.80 54.58 -11.77
C PRO A 234 19.95 55.39 -10.46
N PRO A 235 20.17 56.72 -10.55
CA PRO A 235 20.30 57.57 -9.36
C PRO A 235 18.96 57.80 -8.67
N VAL A 236 18.95 57.77 -7.33
CA VAL A 236 17.77 58.11 -6.53
C VAL A 236 17.60 59.63 -6.46
N GLY A 237 16.67 60.16 -7.25
CA GLY A 237 16.23 61.56 -7.15
C GLY A 237 15.21 61.75 -6.03
N GLY A 238 15.48 62.65 -5.09
CA GLY A 238 14.58 62.96 -3.98
C GLY A 238 13.50 63.99 -4.33
N GLY A 239 12.31 63.82 -3.77
CA GLY A 239 11.20 64.78 -3.85
C GLY A 239 10.01 64.30 -3.04
N GLY A 240 9.72 64.93 -1.90
CA GLY A 240 8.69 64.49 -0.96
C GLY A 240 7.49 65.43 -0.89
N THR A 241 6.30 64.86 -0.72
CA THR A 241 5.09 65.52 -0.23
C THR A 241 4.42 64.62 0.83
N ALA A 242 3.60 65.19 1.71
CA ALA A 242 3.31 64.60 3.02
C ALA A 242 1.94 63.89 3.14
N SER A 243 1.90 62.91 4.07
CA SER A 243 0.90 62.70 5.14
C SER A 243 -0.57 63.12 4.93
N PRO A 244 -1.57 62.28 5.33
CA PRO A 244 -1.75 61.92 6.75
C PRO A 244 -2.10 60.43 7.05
N PRO A 245 -2.07 60.00 8.33
CA PRO A 245 -2.17 58.59 8.70
C PRO A 245 -3.58 58.09 9.04
N VAL A 246 -3.85 56.85 8.65
CA VAL A 246 -4.87 55.90 9.15
C VAL A 246 -4.19 54.53 9.10
N GLY A 247 -4.35 53.57 10.00
CA GLY A 247 -5.16 53.43 11.22
C GLY A 247 -5.03 51.94 11.60
N GLY A 248 -4.76 51.62 12.87
CA GLY A 248 -4.15 50.33 13.23
C GLY A 248 -5.04 49.08 13.08
N GLY A 249 -4.41 47.97 12.67
CA GLY A 249 -4.98 46.62 12.60
C GLY A 249 -4.23 45.81 11.53
N GLY A 250 -3.84 44.55 11.73
CA GLY A 250 -4.08 43.63 12.85
C GLY A 250 -4.17 42.22 12.27
N THR A 251 -3.22 41.34 12.57
CA THR A 251 -3.06 40.05 11.86
C THR A 251 -4.25 39.11 12.09
N ALA A 252 -5.03 38.85 11.03
CA ALA A 252 -6.28 38.09 11.12
C ALA A 252 -6.46 37.03 10.01
N SER A 253 -5.43 36.23 9.74
CA SER A 253 -5.55 34.99 8.94
C SER A 253 -4.89 33.79 9.63
N SER A 254 -5.01 33.74 10.96
CA SER A 254 -4.56 32.64 11.84
C SER A 254 -5.66 32.22 12.84
N ALA A 255 -6.89 32.68 12.64
CA ALA A 255 -8.00 32.56 13.59
C ALA A 255 -9.14 31.63 13.12
N ALA A 256 -8.98 30.98 11.96
CA ALA A 256 -9.96 30.05 11.40
C ALA A 256 -9.78 28.61 11.92
N GLU A 257 -8.54 28.15 12.08
CA GLU A 257 -8.21 26.78 12.48
C GLU A 257 -8.66 26.45 13.92
N ALA A 258 -8.43 27.37 14.86
CA ALA A 258 -8.62 27.18 16.31
C ALA A 258 -10.09 27.15 16.79
N ARG A 259 -11.05 26.84 15.91
CA ARG A 259 -12.49 26.75 16.24
C ARG A 259 -13.16 25.42 15.88
N SER A 260 -12.44 24.46 15.29
CA SER A 260 -13.00 23.13 14.98
C SER A 260 -12.73 22.05 16.05
N GLU A 261 -11.94 22.36 17.09
CA GLU A 261 -11.37 21.37 18.02
C GLU A 261 -12.00 21.39 19.43
N ALA A 262 -13.21 21.96 19.55
CA ALA A 262 -13.91 22.17 20.82
C ALA A 262 -15.37 21.66 20.76
N ALA A 263 -15.55 20.37 20.45
CA ALA A 263 -16.87 19.76 20.25
C ALA A 263 -16.97 18.29 20.73
N GLU A 264 -16.29 17.92 21.83
CA GLU A 264 -16.45 16.61 22.47
C GLU A 264 -17.23 16.72 23.81
N PRO A 265 -18.48 16.23 23.89
CA PRO A 265 -19.30 16.36 25.09
C PRO A 265 -18.95 15.29 26.13
N THR A 266 -18.05 15.63 27.06
CA THR A 266 -17.68 14.77 28.19
C THR A 266 -18.84 14.65 29.20
N LEU A 267 -19.62 13.58 29.09
CA LEU A 267 -20.64 13.21 30.08
C LEU A 267 -19.99 12.85 31.42
N ARG A 268 -20.22 13.68 32.44
CA ARG A 268 -20.00 13.36 33.86
C ARG A 268 -21.32 13.00 34.54
N PRO A 269 -21.31 12.12 35.56
CA PRO A 269 -22.51 11.75 36.30
C PRO A 269 -22.81 12.76 37.40
N ASP A 270 -24.04 13.28 37.44
CA ASP A 270 -24.55 14.04 38.60
C ASP A 270 -25.66 13.24 39.29
N THR A 271 -25.48 13.05 40.59
CA THR A 271 -26.48 12.46 41.50
C THR A 271 -27.24 13.55 42.22
N THR A 272 -28.57 13.52 42.23
CA THR A 272 -29.41 13.98 43.37
C THR A 272 -30.84 13.43 43.25
N HIS A 273 -31.45 13.17 44.40
CA HIS A 273 -32.78 12.56 44.56
C HIS A 273 -33.96 13.47 44.19
N ALA A 274 -35.04 12.85 43.73
CA ALA A 274 -36.41 13.27 44.05
C ALA A 274 -37.29 12.01 44.23
N SER A 275 -37.91 11.87 45.41
CA SER A 275 -38.91 10.83 45.72
C SER A 275 -40.30 11.25 45.17
N VAL A 276 -41.40 10.48 45.08
CA VAL A 276 -42.23 9.70 46.06
C VAL A 276 -43.42 9.11 45.21
N PRO A 277 -44.29 8.16 45.63
CA PRO A 277 -44.26 7.05 46.60
C PRO A 277 -44.32 5.65 45.93
N GLY A 278 -44.30 4.57 46.72
CA GLY A 278 -44.42 3.19 46.23
C GLY A 278 -45.84 2.61 46.23
N ALA A 279 -45.94 1.39 45.67
CA ALA A 279 -46.98 0.41 45.96
C ALA A 279 -46.29 -0.88 46.47
N GLY A 280 -46.93 -1.58 47.41
CA GLY A 280 -46.31 -2.69 48.16
C GLY A 280 -46.28 -4.05 47.43
N PRO A 281 -45.56 -5.04 47.97
CA PRO A 281 -45.32 -6.32 47.32
C PRO A 281 -46.36 -7.40 47.63
N SER A 282 -46.53 -8.32 46.68
CA SER A 282 -47.20 -9.62 46.85
C SER A 282 -46.44 -10.67 46.01
N SER A 283 -46.28 -11.95 46.36
CA SER A 283 -46.15 -12.67 47.65
C SER A 283 -46.28 -14.18 47.34
N LEU A 284 -45.32 -15.02 47.77
CA LEU A 284 -45.42 -16.51 47.73
C LEU A 284 -45.51 -17.13 46.30
N SER A 285 -45.17 -18.41 46.04
CA SER A 285 -44.44 -19.45 46.82
C SER A 285 -43.83 -20.50 45.86
N PRO A 286 -43.05 -21.50 46.34
CA PRO A 286 -42.14 -22.30 45.50
C PRO A 286 -42.57 -23.75 45.22
N ASN A 287 -41.78 -24.42 44.37
CA ASN A 287 -41.45 -25.86 44.37
C ASN A 287 -40.09 -25.99 43.62
N ALA A 288 -39.06 -26.75 44.01
CA ALA A 288 -38.97 -28.07 44.66
C ALA A 288 -39.49 -29.22 43.76
N ASP A 289 -38.82 -30.36 43.59
CA ASP A 289 -37.44 -30.81 43.84
C ASP A 289 -37.25 -32.11 43.01
N HIS A 290 -36.03 -32.48 42.59
CA HIS A 290 -35.52 -33.87 42.50
C HIS A 290 -34.12 -33.97 41.83
N GLU A 291 -33.13 -34.30 42.64
CA GLU A 291 -31.97 -35.14 42.29
C GLU A 291 -32.31 -36.62 42.68
N PRO A 292 -31.47 -37.65 42.47
CA PRO A 292 -30.16 -37.73 41.77
C PRO A 292 -30.05 -38.92 40.78
N ALA A 293 -28.82 -39.15 40.28
CA ALA A 293 -28.33 -40.44 39.77
C ALA A 293 -28.07 -41.43 40.96
N PRO A 294 -27.54 -42.68 40.83
CA PRO A 294 -26.84 -43.31 39.69
C PRO A 294 -27.15 -44.81 39.45
N THR A 295 -26.36 -45.49 38.60
CA THR A 295 -25.97 -46.89 38.82
C THR A 295 -24.72 -47.28 38.01
N SER A 296 -23.79 -48.00 38.63
CA SER A 296 -22.70 -48.70 37.93
C SER A 296 -23.12 -50.13 37.59
N GLY A 297 -22.70 -50.66 36.44
CA GLY A 297 -22.89 -52.06 36.05
C GLY A 297 -21.68 -52.60 35.29
N SER A 298 -21.22 -53.81 35.63
CA SER A 298 -19.95 -54.37 35.19
C SER A 298 -20.11 -55.72 34.46
N VAL A 299 -19.50 -55.84 33.26
CA VAL A 299 -18.45 -56.84 32.86
C VAL A 299 -18.68 -58.34 33.22
N PRO A 300 -18.40 -59.38 32.37
CA PRO A 300 -17.90 -59.46 30.97
C PRO A 300 -18.63 -60.53 30.07
N THR A 301 -17.94 -61.01 28.99
CA THR A 301 -18.24 -62.15 28.08
C THR A 301 -19.36 -61.91 27.03
N GLY A 302 -19.28 -62.34 25.75
CA GLY A 302 -18.23 -62.98 24.91
C GLY A 302 -18.60 -62.78 23.41
N VAL A 303 -18.12 -63.48 22.37
CA VAL A 303 -17.17 -64.61 22.17
C VAL A 303 -16.34 -64.32 20.87
N THR A 304 -15.91 -65.30 20.07
CA THR A 304 -14.95 -65.23 18.93
C THR A 304 -15.57 -65.25 17.51
N HIS A 305 -14.68 -65.12 16.49
CA HIS A 305 -14.85 -65.23 15.02
C HIS A 305 -15.12 -63.90 14.28
N ALA A 306 -14.61 -63.62 13.08
CA ALA A 306 -13.59 -64.28 12.21
C ALA A 306 -13.16 -63.28 11.10
N THR A 307 -12.04 -63.37 10.37
CA THR A 307 -10.74 -64.09 10.49
C THR A 307 -9.75 -63.39 9.54
N ASN A 308 -8.43 -63.42 9.79
CA ASN A 308 -7.42 -62.73 8.97
C ASN A 308 -6.55 -63.70 8.13
N ALA A 309 -6.72 -63.68 6.81
CA ALA A 309 -5.83 -64.22 5.77
C ALA A 309 -6.23 -63.58 4.41
N THR A 310 -5.39 -63.44 3.37
CA THR A 310 -4.04 -63.97 3.11
C THR A 310 -3.20 -62.92 2.37
N ALA A 311 -1.87 -63.04 2.37
CA ALA A 311 -0.96 -62.14 1.66
C ALA A 311 -0.29 -62.78 0.42
N ARG A 312 0.36 -61.90 -0.37
CA ARG A 312 1.32 -62.13 -1.48
C ARG A 312 0.76 -62.25 -2.92
N PRO A 313 1.58 -61.94 -3.96
CA PRO A 313 1.07 -61.50 -5.26
C PRO A 313 1.57 -62.34 -6.46
N ALA A 314 1.04 -62.01 -7.64
CA ALA A 314 1.72 -62.05 -8.93
C ALA A 314 1.23 -60.86 -9.78
#